data_AF-A0A1U8JD81-F1
#
_entry.id   AF-A0A1U8JD81-F1
#
_cell.length_a   1.000
_cell.length_b   1.000
_cell.length_c   1.000
_cell.angle_alpha   90.00
_cell.angle_beta   90.00
_cell.angle_gamma   90.00
#
_symmetry.space_group_name_H-M   'P 1'
#
loop_
_entity.id
_entity.type
_entity.pdbx_description
1 polymer ?
#
loop_
_entity_poly.entity_id
_entity_poly.type
_entity_poly.pdbx_seq_one_letter_code
_entity_poly.pdbx_strand_id
1 'polypeptide(L)'
;MWQFPVSDQVPQISGNRQACGNSFDKQQRTFIQMRTVLKVVDNSGAKKVMCIQALKGKKGARLGDTIIASVKEAMPNGKVKKGKVVYGVVVRAAMQRGRCDGSEVKFDDNAVVLVDKQGQPIGTRVFGPVPHELRQKKHVKILTLAEHIA
;
A
#
# COMPACT_ATOMS: atom_id res chain seq x y z
N MET A 1 -33.95 -44.86 -42.78
CA MET A 1 -33.39 -45.25 -41.47
C MET A 1 -31.88 -45.13 -41.57
N TRP A 2 -31.12 -44.25 -40.93
CA TRP A 2 -31.31 -42.94 -40.26
C TRP A 2 -29.90 -42.30 -40.23
N GLN A 3 -29.80 -40.96 -40.23
CA GLN A 3 -28.55 -40.17 -40.21
C GLN A 3 -27.66 -40.36 -38.95
N PHE A 4 -26.34 -40.11 -39.09
CA PHE A 4 -25.42 -39.72 -37.99
C PHE A 4 -25.75 -38.29 -37.48
N PRO A 5 -25.12 -37.74 -36.42
CA PRO A 5 -24.66 -38.27 -35.12
C PRO A 5 -25.24 -37.44 -33.92
N VAL A 6 -25.10 -37.88 -32.67
CA VAL A 6 -25.32 -36.99 -31.50
C VAL A 6 -24.11 -36.99 -30.59
N SER A 7 -23.49 -35.82 -30.54
CA SER A 7 -22.58 -35.33 -29.51
C SER A 7 -23.34 -35.04 -28.23
N ASP A 8 -22.81 -35.42 -27.06
CA ASP A 8 -23.15 -34.74 -25.81
C ASP A 8 -21.88 -34.34 -25.06
N GLN A 9 -21.78 -33.03 -24.86
CA GLN A 9 -20.66 -32.31 -24.27
C GLN A 9 -20.81 -32.27 -22.75
N VAL A 10 -19.68 -32.45 -22.06
CA VAL A 10 -19.53 -32.19 -20.62
C VAL A 10 -19.82 -30.70 -20.33
N PRO A 11 -20.65 -30.34 -19.33
CA PRO A 11 -20.90 -28.93 -19.01
C PRO A 11 -19.65 -28.31 -18.40
N GLN A 12 -19.05 -27.38 -19.13
CA GLN A 12 -17.97 -26.51 -18.64
C GLN A 12 -18.58 -25.51 -17.64
N ILE A 13 -18.30 -25.70 -16.36
CA ILE A 13 -18.55 -24.69 -15.31
C ILE A 13 -17.62 -23.50 -15.56
N SER A 14 -18.16 -22.47 -16.21
CA SER A 14 -17.48 -21.20 -16.45
C SER A 14 -17.35 -20.42 -15.14
N GLY A 15 -16.22 -20.60 -14.46
CA GLY A 15 -15.81 -19.72 -13.37
C GLY A 15 -15.67 -18.29 -13.88
N ASN A 16 -16.55 -17.41 -13.45
CA ASN A 16 -16.55 -16.00 -13.80
C ASN A 16 -15.36 -15.31 -13.11
N ARG A 17 -14.16 -15.39 -13.71
CA ARG A 17 -13.04 -14.54 -13.35
C ARG A 17 -13.34 -13.15 -13.91
N GLN A 18 -13.95 -12.29 -13.10
CA GLN A 18 -14.01 -10.86 -13.38
C GLN A 18 -12.57 -10.32 -13.41
N ALA A 19 -12.00 -10.25 -14.61
CA ALA A 19 -10.88 -9.39 -14.90
C ALA A 19 -11.38 -7.95 -14.79
N CYS A 20 -10.78 -7.16 -13.88
CA CYS A 20 -11.09 -5.75 -13.74
C CYS A 20 -10.66 -4.99 -15.00
N GLY A 21 -11.63 -4.71 -15.86
CA GLY A 21 -11.47 -3.91 -17.06
C GLY A 21 -11.03 -2.47 -16.73
N ASN A 22 -10.07 -1.97 -17.51
CA ASN A 22 -9.58 -0.61 -17.45
C ASN A 22 -10.67 0.39 -17.85
N SER A 23 -11.13 1.19 -16.89
CA SER A 23 -11.74 2.49 -17.17
C SER A 23 -10.66 3.55 -17.00
N PHE A 24 -10.12 3.99 -18.15
CA PHE A 24 -9.32 5.20 -18.24
C PHE A 24 -10.26 6.39 -17.99
N ASP A 25 -10.22 6.96 -16.78
CA ASP A 25 -10.72 8.30 -16.59
C ASP A 25 -9.77 9.16 -15.77
N LYS A 26 -9.72 10.44 -16.14
CA LYS A 26 -8.75 11.43 -15.71
C LYS A 26 -8.87 11.72 -14.21
N GLN A 27 -7.87 11.38 -13.41
CA GLN A 27 -7.64 12.05 -12.12
C GLN A 27 -6.14 12.01 -11.74
N GLN A 28 -5.65 13.13 -11.23
CA GLN A 28 -4.24 13.50 -11.16
C GLN A 28 -3.37 12.43 -10.49
N ARG A 29 -2.52 11.83 -11.33
CA ARG A 29 -1.53 10.84 -10.93
C ARG A 29 -0.39 11.51 -10.19
N THR A 30 -0.40 11.52 -8.87
CA THR A 30 0.86 11.60 -8.12
C THR A 30 1.01 10.37 -7.24
N PHE A 31 1.58 9.33 -7.84
CA PHE A 31 2.18 8.24 -7.08
C PHE A 31 3.17 8.82 -6.07
N ILE A 32 3.42 8.09 -4.98
CA ILE A 32 4.49 8.48 -4.07
C ILE A 32 5.81 8.26 -4.81
N GLN A 33 6.43 9.34 -5.23
CA GLN A 33 7.65 9.35 -6.03
C GLN A 33 8.81 9.98 -5.29
N MET A 34 9.98 10.00 -5.91
CA MET A 34 11.16 10.67 -5.36
C MET A 34 10.83 12.12 -4.95
N ARG A 35 11.38 12.55 -3.80
CA ARG A 35 11.16 13.85 -3.15
C ARG A 35 9.77 14.08 -2.56
N THR A 36 8.85 13.13 -2.67
CA THR A 36 7.56 13.22 -1.96
C THR A 36 7.79 13.21 -0.45
N VAL A 37 7.22 14.17 0.27
CA VAL A 37 7.29 14.21 1.74
C VAL A 37 6.06 13.49 2.29
N LEU A 38 6.29 12.56 3.22
CA LEU A 38 5.26 11.77 3.88
C LEU A 38 5.35 11.95 5.39
N LYS A 39 4.20 11.90 6.05
CA LYS A 39 4.12 11.87 7.51
C LYS A 39 4.46 10.48 8.00
N VAL A 40 5.18 10.41 9.11
CA VAL A 40 5.41 9.14 9.82
C VAL A 40 4.31 8.99 10.87
N VAL A 41 3.65 7.83 10.88
CA VAL A 41 2.51 7.55 11.76
C VAL A 41 2.80 6.41 12.72
N ASP A 42 4.01 6.38 13.25
CA ASP A 42 4.42 5.44 14.29
C ASP A 42 5.14 6.18 15.43
N ASN A 43 5.43 5.45 16.51
CA ASN A 43 6.19 5.95 17.65
C ASN A 43 7.71 5.75 17.53
N SER A 44 8.26 5.58 16.32
CA SER A 44 9.72 5.44 16.11
C SER A 44 10.51 6.71 16.45
N GLY A 45 9.81 7.85 16.53
CA GLY A 45 10.36 9.17 16.80
C GLY A 45 10.63 10.00 15.54
N ALA A 46 10.50 9.44 14.33
CA ALA A 46 10.47 10.24 13.11
C ALA A 46 9.09 10.92 12.95
N LYS A 47 9.07 12.14 12.41
CA LYS A 47 7.82 12.91 12.15
C LYS A 47 7.52 13.02 10.66
N LYS A 48 8.55 13.32 9.86
CA LYS A 48 8.44 13.42 8.40
C LYS A 48 9.61 12.73 7.73
N VAL A 49 9.32 12.07 6.62
CA VAL A 49 10.31 11.46 5.74
C VAL A 49 10.12 11.94 4.32
N MET A 50 11.20 11.95 3.55
CA MET A 50 11.18 12.23 2.12
C MET A 50 11.52 10.96 1.35
N CYS A 51 10.63 10.54 0.45
CA CYS A 51 10.83 9.39 -0.42
C CYS A 51 12.07 9.60 -1.30
N ILE A 52 12.94 8.60 -1.30
CA ILE A 52 14.11 8.52 -2.21
C ILE A 52 13.74 7.61 -3.37
N GLN A 53 13.19 6.43 -3.08
CA GLN A 53 12.91 5.42 -4.10
C GLN A 53 11.79 4.47 -3.69
N ALA A 54 10.97 4.07 -4.66
CA ALA A 54 10.00 2.99 -4.51
C ALA A 54 10.62 1.64 -4.90
N LEU A 55 10.41 0.58 -4.11
CA LEU A 55 11.05 -0.73 -4.39
C LEU A 55 10.35 -1.55 -5.47
N LYS A 56 9.02 -1.45 -5.57
CA LYS A 56 8.21 -2.34 -6.42
C LYS A 56 7.69 -1.70 -7.73
N GLY A 57 7.90 -0.41 -7.95
CA GLY A 57 7.21 0.31 -9.04
C GLY A 57 8.10 1.29 -9.80
N LYS A 58 8.04 1.24 -11.14
CA LYS A 58 8.74 2.19 -12.03
C LYS A 58 8.17 3.61 -11.96
N LYS A 59 6.85 3.75 -11.74
CA LYS A 59 6.14 5.04 -11.73
C LYS A 59 6.03 5.66 -10.32
N GLY A 60 6.52 4.98 -9.29
CA GLY A 60 6.34 5.36 -7.88
C GLY A 60 5.66 4.27 -7.05
N ALA A 61 5.45 4.55 -5.77
CA ALA A 61 4.80 3.67 -4.80
C ALA A 61 3.31 3.96 -4.66
N ARG A 62 2.56 2.89 -4.38
CA ARG A 62 1.14 2.91 -4.03
C ARG A 62 0.93 2.49 -2.58
N LEU A 63 -0.33 2.51 -2.16
CA LEU A 63 -0.75 1.98 -0.87
C LEU A 63 -0.24 0.55 -0.64
N GLY A 64 0.44 0.32 0.49
CA GLY A 64 1.01 -0.95 0.89
C GLY A 64 2.34 -1.31 0.22
N ASP A 65 2.93 -0.43 -0.59
CA ASP A 65 4.27 -0.65 -1.13
C ASP A 65 5.34 -0.12 -0.17
N THR A 66 6.53 -0.73 -0.24
CA THR A 66 7.70 -0.33 0.53
C THR A 66 8.53 0.69 -0.25
N ILE A 67 8.94 1.74 0.44
CA ILE A 67 9.80 2.81 -0.06
C ILE A 67 11.07 2.92 0.78
N ILE A 68 12.12 3.44 0.17
CA ILE A 68 13.30 3.97 0.85
C ILE A 68 13.09 5.47 1.02
N ALA A 69 13.33 5.98 2.23
CA ALA A 69 13.12 7.38 2.55
C ALA A 69 14.24 7.93 3.46
N SER A 70 14.44 9.26 3.42
CA SER A 70 15.32 9.98 4.35
C SER A 70 14.49 10.70 5.40
N VAL A 71 14.91 10.63 6.65
CA VAL A 71 14.22 11.31 7.76
C VAL A 71 14.54 12.80 7.71
N LYS A 72 13.51 13.64 7.59
CA LYS A 72 13.64 15.11 7.52
C LYS A 72 13.40 15.78 8.85
N GLU A 73 12.45 15.27 9.61
CA GLU A 73 12.11 15.75 10.94
C GLU A 73 11.99 14.56 11.90
N ALA A 74 12.60 14.67 13.07
CA ALA A 74 12.57 13.65 14.12
C ALA A 74 12.56 14.31 15.50
N MET A 75 12.06 13.57 16.49
CA MET A 75 12.15 13.95 17.90
C MET A 75 13.61 13.77 18.39
N PRO A 76 14.12 14.66 19.27
CA PRO A 76 15.49 14.58 19.78
C PRO A 76 15.82 13.22 20.42
N ASN A 77 14.88 12.67 21.19
CA ASN A 77 15.03 11.41 21.93
C ASN A 77 14.46 10.19 21.18
N GLY A 78 14.10 10.34 19.90
CA GLY A 78 13.58 9.25 19.08
C GLY A 78 14.64 8.19 18.76
N LYS A 79 14.17 6.95 18.50
CA LYS A 79 15.01 5.83 18.01
C LYS A 79 15.62 6.15 16.64
N VAL A 80 14.88 6.89 15.82
CA VAL A 80 15.29 7.31 14.48
C VAL A 80 15.70 8.78 14.51
N LYS A 81 16.90 9.09 14.00
CA LYS A 81 17.46 10.45 13.95
C LYS A 81 17.26 11.09 12.58
N LYS A 82 17.28 12.43 12.54
CA LYS A 82 17.26 13.22 11.30
C LYS A 82 18.43 12.82 10.39
N GLY A 83 18.19 12.80 9.07
CA GLY A 83 19.18 12.44 8.06
C GLY A 83 19.36 10.95 7.82
N LYS A 84 18.88 10.09 8.72
CA LYS A 84 18.98 8.63 8.54
C LYS A 84 18.14 8.16 7.35
N VAL A 85 18.71 7.25 6.57
CA VAL A 85 17.99 6.51 5.52
C VAL A 85 17.27 5.33 6.15
N VAL A 86 15.98 5.21 5.88
CA VAL A 86 15.06 4.24 6.48
C VAL A 86 14.16 3.62 5.41
N TYR A 87 13.58 2.47 5.73
CA TYR A 87 12.53 1.86 4.93
C TYR A 87 11.17 2.21 5.54
N GLY A 88 10.16 2.35 4.71
CA GLY A 88 8.80 2.65 5.14
C GLY A 88 7.76 1.96 4.28
N VAL A 89 6.69 1.50 4.89
CA VAL A 89 5.50 1.00 4.18
C VAL A 89 4.48 2.12 4.10
N VAL A 90 3.96 2.36 2.89
CA VAL A 90 2.89 3.35 2.67
C VAL A 90 1.59 2.83 3.25
N VAL A 91 1.05 3.53 4.25
CA VAL A 91 -0.20 3.16 4.91
C VAL A 91 -1.36 4.09 4.57
N ARG A 92 -1.11 5.34 4.20
CA ARG A 92 -2.14 6.22 3.65
C ARG A 92 -1.61 6.92 2.42
N ALA A 93 -2.48 7.09 1.44
CA ALA A 93 -2.16 7.75 0.19
C ALA A 93 -3.34 8.60 -0.27
N ALA A 94 -3.07 9.82 -0.71
CA ALA A 94 -4.05 10.71 -1.33
C ALA A 94 -4.48 10.23 -2.73
N MET A 95 -3.66 9.37 -3.34
CA MET A 95 -4.01 8.66 -4.56
C MET A 95 -5.10 7.63 -4.29
N GLN A 96 -6.18 7.67 -5.08
CA GLN A 96 -7.23 6.66 -5.01
C GLN A 96 -6.75 5.29 -5.47
N ARG A 97 -7.20 4.25 -4.78
CA ARG A 97 -6.99 2.85 -5.15
C ARG A 97 -8.34 2.16 -5.28
N GLY A 98 -8.67 1.76 -6.49
CA GLY A 98 -9.82 0.89 -6.74
C GLY A 98 -9.59 -0.52 -6.19
N ARG A 99 -10.64 -1.08 -5.60
CA ARG A 99 -10.75 -2.46 -5.13
C ARG A 99 -11.46 -3.33 -6.16
N CYS A 100 -11.40 -4.65 -5.98
CA CYS A 100 -12.03 -5.59 -6.90
C CYS A 100 -13.57 -5.59 -6.82
N ASP A 101 -14.14 -5.11 -5.72
CA ASP A 101 -15.59 -4.91 -5.54
C ASP A 101 -16.10 -3.60 -6.17
N GLY A 102 -15.21 -2.82 -6.80
CA GLY A 102 -15.54 -1.52 -7.39
C GLY A 102 -15.51 -0.34 -6.40
N SER A 103 -15.31 -0.59 -5.10
CA SER A 103 -15.12 0.49 -4.13
C SER A 103 -13.75 1.15 -4.30
N GLU A 104 -13.63 2.43 -3.92
CA GLU A 104 -12.37 3.16 -3.95
C GLU A 104 -11.91 3.55 -2.55
N VAL A 105 -10.59 3.51 -2.34
CA VAL A 105 -9.95 3.99 -1.11
C VAL A 105 -9.15 5.22 -1.39
N LYS A 106 -9.44 6.27 -0.64
CA LYS A 106 -8.68 7.51 -0.65
C LYS A 106 -8.53 8.02 0.77
N PHE A 107 -7.34 8.52 1.09
CA PHE A 107 -7.06 9.21 2.34
C PHE A 107 -6.75 10.68 2.06
N ASP A 108 -6.84 11.53 3.08
CA ASP A 108 -6.55 12.96 2.92
C ASP A 108 -5.04 13.23 2.85
N ASP A 109 -4.22 12.39 3.48
CA ASP A 109 -2.78 12.57 3.56
C ASP A 109 -1.95 11.33 3.17
N ASN A 110 -0.68 11.59 2.83
CA ASN A 110 0.31 10.56 2.55
C ASN A 110 1.07 10.22 3.84
N ALA A 111 0.97 8.98 4.29
CA ALA A 111 1.59 8.53 5.53
C ALA A 111 2.28 7.18 5.40
N VAL A 112 3.33 7.00 6.20
CA VAL A 112 4.15 5.80 6.24
C VAL A 112 4.40 5.31 7.67
N VAL A 113 4.60 4.00 7.79
CA VAL A 113 5.14 3.35 9.00
C VAL A 113 6.55 2.91 8.70
N LEU A 114 7.50 3.17 9.61
CA LEU A 114 8.89 2.79 9.42
C LEU A 114 9.07 1.30 9.68
N VAL A 115 9.83 0.67 8.79
CA VAL A 115 10.15 -0.75 8.85
C VAL A 115 11.65 -0.98 8.74
N ASP A 116 12.10 -2.13 9.20
CA ASP A 116 13.45 -2.63 8.95
C ASP A 116 13.57 -3.21 7.52
N LYS A 117 14.76 -3.75 7.20
CA LYS A 117 15.03 -4.38 5.90
C LYS A 117 14.21 -5.65 5.67
N GLN A 118 13.77 -6.29 6.75
CA GLN A 118 12.94 -7.50 6.77
C GLN A 118 11.44 -7.17 6.73
N GLY A 119 11.07 -5.88 6.62
CA GLY A 119 9.69 -5.42 6.56
C GLY A 119 8.96 -5.46 7.90
N GLN A 120 9.68 -5.57 9.02
CA GLN A 120 9.12 -5.53 10.37
C GLN A 120 9.01 -4.09 10.87
N PRO A 121 7.92 -3.70 11.55
CA PRO A 121 7.76 -2.35 12.06
C PRO A 121 8.82 -2.01 13.12
N ILE A 122 9.43 -0.83 13.01
CA ILE A 122 10.39 -0.31 13.99
C ILE A 122 9.67 0.25 15.22
N GLY A 123 8.50 0.87 14.98
CA GLY A 123 7.60 1.33 16.03
C GLY A 123 6.84 0.18 16.68
N THR A 124 6.38 0.42 17.90
CA THR A 124 5.54 -0.49 18.68
C THR A 124 4.05 -0.12 18.60
N ARG A 125 3.72 1.07 18.09
CA ARG A 125 2.33 1.51 17.88
C ARG A 125 2.21 2.34 16.61
N VAL A 126 1.11 2.17 15.89
CA VAL A 126 0.77 2.93 14.68
C VAL A 126 -0.46 3.78 14.96
N PHE A 127 -0.40 5.05 14.54
CA PHE A 127 -1.42 6.05 14.82
C PHE A 127 -2.31 6.34 13.59
N GLY A 128 -3.60 6.52 13.86
CA GLY A 128 -4.60 6.84 12.85
C GLY A 128 -5.09 5.62 12.04
N PRO A 129 -5.95 5.85 11.04
CA PRO A 129 -6.59 4.78 10.29
C PRO A 129 -5.58 4.05 9.40
N VAL A 130 -5.68 2.72 9.40
CA VAL A 130 -4.83 1.83 8.62
C VAL A 130 -5.68 0.94 7.70
N PRO A 131 -5.42 0.92 6.38
CA PRO A 131 -6.18 0.13 5.42
C PRO A 131 -5.97 -1.38 5.58
N HIS A 132 -7.05 -2.16 5.50
CA HIS A 132 -7.02 -3.63 5.51
C HIS A 132 -6.24 -4.25 4.34
N GLU A 133 -5.98 -3.50 3.26
CA GLU A 133 -5.17 -3.90 2.11
C GLU A 133 -3.75 -4.34 2.48
N LEU A 134 -3.24 -3.89 3.64
CA LEU A 134 -1.94 -4.33 4.15
C LEU A 134 -1.88 -5.83 4.42
N ARG A 135 -3.02 -6.49 4.65
CA ARG A 135 -3.09 -7.95 4.83
C ARG A 135 -2.66 -8.68 3.56
N GLN A 136 -3.14 -8.24 2.40
CA GLN A 136 -2.79 -8.83 1.10
C GLN A 136 -1.31 -8.63 0.75
N LYS A 137 -0.71 -7.54 1.27
CA LYS A 137 0.68 -7.17 1.03
C LYS A 137 1.68 -7.79 2.03
N LYS A 138 1.23 -8.75 2.86
CA LYS A 138 2.03 -9.45 3.89
C LYS A 138 2.53 -8.55 5.04
N HIS A 139 1.92 -7.38 5.25
CA HIS A 139 2.26 -6.46 6.35
C HIS A 139 1.32 -6.64 7.55
N VAL A 140 1.00 -7.88 7.91
CA VAL A 140 0.00 -8.23 8.95
C VAL A 140 0.36 -7.64 10.32
N LYS A 141 1.65 -7.62 10.67
CA LYS A 141 2.10 -7.06 11.95
C LYS A 141 1.77 -5.57 12.10
N ILE A 142 1.77 -4.80 11.01
CA ILE A 142 1.40 -3.38 11.06
C ILE A 142 -0.09 -3.23 11.42
N LEU A 143 -0.95 -4.11 10.90
CA LEU A 143 -2.39 -4.13 11.25
C LEU A 143 -2.61 -4.46 12.73
N THR A 144 -1.81 -5.36 13.31
CA THR A 144 -1.92 -5.71 14.75
C THR A 144 -1.50 -4.56 15.67
N LEU A 145 -0.61 -3.67 15.23
CA LEU A 145 -0.15 -2.52 16.00
C LEU A 145 -0.99 -1.25 15.77
N ALA A 146 -1.97 -1.31 14.86
CA ALA A 146 -2.82 -0.19 14.48
C ALA A 146 -3.93 0.03 15.51
N GLU A 147 -4.19 1.29 15.82
CA GLU A 147 -5.28 1.69 16.71
C GLU A 147 -6.66 1.59 16.04
N HIS A 148 -6.74 1.88 14.74
CA HIS A 148 -7.99 1.81 13.97
C HIS A 148 -7.74 1.24 12.57
N ILE A 149 -8.58 0.30 12.14
CA ILE A 149 -8.50 -0.35 10.82
C ILE A 149 -9.65 0.15 9.94
N ALA A 150 -9.35 0.48 8.68
CA ALA A 150 -10.29 1.01 7.68
C ALA A 150 -10.35 0.14 6.41
#